data_AF-A0AAD9E4A4-F1
#
_entry.id   AF-A0AAD9E4A4-F1
#
_cell.length_a   1.000
_cell.length_b   1.000
_cell.length_c   1.000
_cell.angle_alpha   90.00
_cell.angle_beta   90.00
_cell.angle_gamma   90.00
#
_symmetry.space_group_name_H-M   'P 1'
#
loop_
_entity.id
_entity.type
_entity.pdbx_description
1 polymer ?
#
loop_
_entity_poly.entity_id
_entity_poly.type
_entity_poly.pdbx_seq_one_letter_code
_entity_poly.pdbx_strand_id
1 'polypeptide(L)'
;MHGLTVILPPDVQFYHFMRHVSDLGKEQIMMTFDLLDWSASGEISFEAFHLLACILLCCEYRVEREFMHHHSAHIFELLDTQGSGSIRRAELQAFGFLFNVTGNVLYRIIDELDIPEILYYKEYKIFVMACAEMKAEANKMRNKKTEHERSKQHECQPPRHLT
;
A
#
# COMPACT_ATOMS: atom_id res chain seq x y z
N MET A 1 17.29 -37.26 20.67
CA MET A 1 18.13 -36.42 19.80
C MET A 1 17.39 -35.12 19.57
N HIS A 2 17.80 -34.04 20.24
CA HIS A 2 17.23 -32.71 20.00
C HIS A 2 17.79 -32.21 18.68
N GLY A 3 16.95 -32.20 17.65
CA GLY A 3 17.27 -31.56 16.38
C GLY A 3 17.55 -30.08 16.69
N LEU A 4 18.79 -29.66 16.42
CA LEU A 4 19.14 -28.25 16.37
C LEU A 4 18.29 -27.62 15.27
N THR A 5 17.16 -27.02 15.65
CA THR A 5 16.47 -26.06 14.81
C THR A 5 17.48 -24.95 14.58
N VAL A 6 18.07 -24.90 13.40
CA VAL A 6 18.85 -23.73 12.97
C VAL A 6 17.84 -22.61 12.83
N ILE A 7 17.63 -21.85 13.90
CA ILE A 7 16.87 -20.61 13.87
C ILE A 7 17.77 -19.63 13.14
N LEU A 8 17.45 -19.36 11.87
CA LEU A 8 18.14 -18.33 11.10
C LEU A 8 18.00 -16.98 11.83
N PRO A 9 18.94 -16.03 11.67
CA PRO A 9 18.76 -14.68 12.16
C PRO A 9 17.41 -14.06 11.69
N PRO A 10 16.73 -13.24 12.51
CA PRO A 10 15.40 -12.72 12.18
C PRO A 10 15.30 -11.99 10.84
N ASP A 11 16.32 -11.21 10.48
CA ASP A 11 16.47 -10.53 9.19
C ASP A 11 16.52 -11.51 8.01
N VAL A 12 17.24 -12.63 8.15
CA VAL A 12 17.32 -13.69 7.14
C VAL A 12 15.98 -14.43 7.01
N GLN A 13 15.32 -14.74 8.13
CA GLN A 13 13.98 -15.34 8.09
C GLN A 13 12.97 -14.43 7.42
N PHE A 14 12.96 -13.15 7.81
CA PHE A 14 12.09 -12.13 7.23
C PHE A 14 12.34 -11.95 5.74
N TYR A 15 13.61 -11.91 5.32
CA TYR A 15 13.97 -11.82 3.91
C TYR A 15 13.37 -12.96 3.08
N HIS A 16 13.54 -14.20 3.54
CA HIS A 16 13.00 -15.36 2.83
C HIS A 16 11.47 -15.40 2.83
N PHE A 17 10.84 -15.02 3.94
CA PHE A 17 9.39 -14.86 4.01
C PHE A 17 8.91 -13.84 2.97
N MET A 18 9.44 -12.62 2.99
CA MET A 18 9.05 -11.54 2.09
C MET A 18 9.29 -11.87 0.62
N ARG A 19 10.41 -12.54 0.30
CA ARG A 19 10.68 -13.03 -1.06
C ARG A 19 9.68 -14.06 -1.56
N HIS A 20 8.99 -14.76 -0.65
CA HIS A 20 7.99 -15.76 -1.00
C HIS A 20 6.59 -15.16 -1.13
N VAL A 21 6.24 -14.18 -0.30
CA VAL A 21 4.88 -13.63 -0.20
C VAL A 21 4.67 -12.29 -0.93
N SER A 22 5.73 -11.72 -1.50
CA SER A 22 5.66 -10.45 -2.22
C SER A 22 6.58 -10.45 -3.46
N ASP A 23 6.36 -9.50 -4.35
CA ASP A 23 7.18 -9.21 -5.52
C ASP A 23 8.30 -8.19 -5.24
N LEU A 24 8.50 -7.82 -3.98
CA LEU A 24 9.49 -6.82 -3.59
C LEU A 24 10.93 -7.24 -3.89
N GLY A 25 11.71 -6.27 -4.34
CA GLY A 25 13.15 -6.41 -4.54
C GLY A 25 13.90 -6.51 -3.21
N LYS A 26 15.16 -6.97 -3.25
CA LYS A 26 15.98 -7.13 -2.03
C LYS A 26 16.07 -5.83 -1.22
N GLU A 27 16.34 -4.71 -1.86
CA GLU A 27 16.45 -3.41 -1.19
C GLU A 27 15.15 -3.00 -0.49
N GLN A 28 14.00 -3.16 -1.16
CA GLN A 28 12.69 -2.88 -0.60
C GLN A 28 12.38 -3.78 0.61
N ILE A 29 12.76 -5.06 0.54
CA ILE A 29 12.58 -6.00 1.66
C ILE A 29 13.43 -5.58 2.85
N MET A 30 14.69 -5.19 2.65
CA MET A 30 15.55 -4.71 3.74
C MET A 30 15.01 -3.41 4.33
N MET A 31 14.58 -2.45 3.49
CA MET A 31 13.93 -1.23 3.97
C MET A 31 12.65 -1.51 4.78
N THR A 32 11.90 -2.54 4.42
CA THR A 32 10.70 -2.95 5.17
C THR A 32 11.08 -3.54 6.52
N PHE A 33 12.16 -4.33 6.59
CA PHE A 33 12.67 -4.85 7.85
C PHE A 33 13.07 -3.69 8.78
N ASP A 34 13.88 -2.76 8.27
CA ASP A 34 14.35 -1.60 9.04
C ASP A 34 13.20 -0.70 9.51
N LEU A 35 12.12 -0.58 8.71
CA LEU A 35 10.90 0.12 9.10
C LEU A 35 10.20 -0.54 10.29
N LEU A 36 10.14 -1.87 10.28
CA LEU A 36 9.41 -2.63 11.30
C LEU A 36 10.24 -2.83 12.58
N ASP A 37 11.56 -2.92 12.44
CA ASP A 37 12.53 -2.88 13.54
C ASP A 37 12.96 -1.42 13.83
N TRP A 38 11.99 -0.54 14.06
CA TRP A 38 12.23 0.88 14.32
C TRP A 38 13.19 1.12 15.51
N SER A 39 13.22 0.19 16.46
CA SER A 39 14.09 0.24 17.65
C SER A 39 15.52 -0.26 17.41
N ALA A 40 15.84 -0.72 16.19
CA ALA A 40 17.13 -1.32 15.82
C ALA A 40 17.56 -2.46 16.76
N SER A 41 16.59 -3.24 17.22
CA SER A 41 16.77 -4.37 18.13
C SER A 41 17.20 -5.65 17.41
N GLY A 42 17.03 -5.70 16.09
CA GLY A 42 17.10 -6.90 15.28
C GLY A 42 15.83 -7.75 15.32
N GLU A 43 14.78 -7.28 16.00
CA GLU A 43 13.51 -7.99 16.18
C GLU A 43 12.33 -7.15 15.69
N ILE A 44 11.32 -7.81 15.13
CA ILE A 44 10.07 -7.19 14.73
C ILE A 44 8.99 -7.61 15.74
N SER A 45 8.29 -6.63 16.32
CA SER A 45 7.17 -6.92 17.22
C SER A 45 6.04 -7.63 16.49
N PHE A 46 5.23 -8.39 17.23
CA PHE A 46 4.08 -9.08 16.63
C PHE A 46 3.09 -8.09 16.02
N GLU A 47 2.88 -6.94 16.64
CA GLU A 47 2.00 -5.87 16.15
C GLU A 47 2.49 -5.30 14.82
N ALA A 48 3.80 -5.03 14.70
CA ALA A 48 4.42 -4.55 13.47
C ALA A 48 4.33 -5.59 12.36
N PHE A 49 4.64 -6.86 12.67
CA PHE A 49 4.51 -7.96 11.70
C PHE A 49 3.06 -8.20 11.27
N HIS A 50 2.10 -8.11 12.19
CA HIS A 50 0.68 -8.23 11.89
C HIS A 50 0.21 -7.12 10.95
N LEU A 51 0.65 -5.88 11.19
CA LEU A 51 0.34 -4.76 10.30
C LEU A 51 0.89 -4.98 8.88
N LEU A 52 2.13 -5.45 8.76
CA LEU A 52 2.70 -5.85 7.47
C LEU A 52 1.86 -6.94 6.79
N ALA A 53 1.45 -7.98 7.51
CA ALA A 53 0.62 -9.04 6.95
C ALA A 53 -0.72 -8.48 6.43
N CYS A 54 -1.34 -7.56 7.16
CA CYS A 54 -2.54 -6.86 6.68
C CYS A 54 -2.25 -6.05 5.41
N ILE A 55 -1.14 -5.33 5.34
CA ILE A 55 -0.75 -4.54 4.16
C ILE A 55 -0.59 -5.46 2.94
N LEU A 56 0.15 -6.57 3.07
CA LEU A 56 0.36 -7.55 2.00
C LEU A 56 -0.96 -8.13 1.49
N LEU A 57 -1.86 -8.52 2.40
CA LEU A 57 -3.20 -8.98 2.03
C LEU A 57 -3.99 -7.90 1.30
N CYS A 58 -3.92 -6.65 1.75
CA CYS A 58 -4.64 -5.56 1.12
C CYS A 58 -4.13 -5.27 -0.30
N CYS A 59 -2.81 -5.40 -0.53
CA CYS A 59 -2.23 -5.32 -1.87
C CYS A 59 -2.71 -6.46 -2.78
N GLU A 60 -2.75 -7.70 -2.27
CA GLU A 60 -3.24 -8.87 -3.02
C GLU A 60 -4.71 -8.68 -3.45
N TYR A 61 -5.57 -8.21 -2.54
CA TYR A 61 -6.99 -7.96 -2.82
C TYR A 61 -7.28 -6.60 -3.49
N ARG A 62 -6.25 -5.78 -3.76
CA ARG A 62 -6.36 -4.44 -4.36
C ARG A 62 -7.28 -3.49 -3.58
N VAL A 63 -7.20 -3.53 -2.25
CA VAL A 63 -7.95 -2.68 -1.30
C VAL A 63 -7.02 -1.82 -0.43
N GLU A 64 -5.78 -1.62 -0.87
CA GLU A 64 -4.73 -0.89 -0.16
C GLU A 64 -5.16 0.52 0.28
N ARG A 65 -5.94 1.22 -0.56
CA ARG A 65 -6.36 2.60 -0.28
C ARG A 65 -7.45 2.67 0.79
N GLU A 66 -8.42 1.77 0.70
CA GLU A 66 -9.46 1.60 1.70
C GLU A 66 -8.85 1.16 3.03
N PHE A 67 -7.87 0.25 3.00
CA PHE A 67 -7.13 -0.14 4.20
C PHE A 67 -6.39 1.04 4.83
N MET A 68 -5.64 1.82 4.03
CA MET A 68 -4.97 3.02 4.51
C MET A 68 -5.94 4.00 5.18
N HIS A 69 -7.12 4.19 4.60
CA HIS A 69 -8.14 5.08 5.13
C HIS A 69 -8.70 4.62 6.49
N HIS A 70 -9.05 3.33 6.62
CA HIS A 70 -9.63 2.80 7.86
C HIS A 70 -8.60 2.62 8.97
N HIS A 71 -7.34 2.35 8.61
CA HIS A 71 -6.24 2.11 9.54
C HIS A 71 -5.22 3.26 9.58
N SER A 72 -5.68 4.48 9.27
CA SER A 72 -4.79 5.64 9.09
C SER A 72 -3.94 5.92 10.32
N ALA A 73 -4.46 5.74 11.53
CA ALA A 73 -3.69 5.97 12.76
C ALA A 73 -2.51 4.99 12.91
N HIS A 74 -2.76 3.70 12.72
CA HIS A 74 -1.71 2.67 12.85
C HIS A 74 -0.64 2.79 11.76
N ILE A 75 -1.05 3.16 10.55
CA ILE A 75 -0.09 3.37 9.46
C ILE A 75 0.69 4.68 9.67
N PHE A 76 0.05 5.71 10.22
CA PHE A 76 0.75 6.93 10.58
C PHE A 76 1.84 6.67 11.61
N GLU A 77 1.51 5.93 12.66
CA GLU A 77 2.47 5.53 13.70
C GLU A 77 3.59 4.66 13.15
N LEU A 78 3.29 3.75 12.21
CA LEU A 78 4.29 2.96 11.51
C LEU A 78 5.27 3.84 10.70
N LEU A 79 4.75 4.87 10.01
CA LEU A 79 5.54 5.74 9.14
C LEU A 79 6.31 6.83 9.91
N ASP A 80 5.86 7.20 11.12
CA ASP A 80 6.56 8.11 12.03
C ASP A 80 7.68 7.34 12.75
N THR A 81 8.69 6.95 11.98
CA THR A 81 9.77 6.06 12.44
C THR A 81 10.55 6.58 13.64
N GLN A 82 10.49 7.89 13.88
CA GLN A 82 11.17 8.58 14.96
C GLN A 82 10.27 8.93 16.14
N GLY A 83 8.99 8.55 16.11
CA GLY A 83 8.00 8.91 17.13
C GLY A 83 7.87 10.42 17.33
N SER A 84 8.11 11.18 16.28
CA SER A 84 8.17 12.65 16.28
C SER A 84 6.79 13.31 16.32
N GLY A 85 5.73 12.52 16.13
CA GLY A 85 4.37 12.98 15.88
C GLY A 85 4.16 13.47 14.44
N SER A 86 5.09 13.18 13.53
CA SER A 86 5.06 13.68 12.15
C SER A 86 5.78 12.74 11.17
N ILE A 87 5.32 12.71 9.93
CA ILE A 87 5.94 11.95 8.83
C ILE A 87 6.57 12.94 7.87
N ARG A 88 7.84 12.75 7.54
CA ARG A 88 8.50 13.50 6.47
C ARG A 88 8.08 12.96 5.11
N ARG A 89 8.01 13.84 4.12
CA ARG A 89 7.72 13.43 2.73
C ARG A 89 8.68 12.34 2.24
N ALA A 90 9.95 12.41 2.63
CA ALA A 90 10.94 11.37 2.33
C ALA A 90 10.56 10.00 2.93
N GLU A 91 10.02 9.95 4.14
CA GLU A 91 9.54 8.70 4.77
C GLU A 91 8.30 8.18 4.03
N LEU A 92 7.34 9.05 3.73
CA LEU A 92 6.16 8.70 2.94
C LEU A 92 6.52 8.16 1.54
N GLN A 93 7.54 8.74 0.90
CA GLN A 93 8.05 8.28 -0.40
C GLN A 93 8.83 6.98 -0.30
N ALA A 94 9.69 6.85 0.73
CA ALA A 94 10.48 5.66 0.97
C ALA A 94 9.60 4.43 1.18
N PHE A 95 8.45 4.58 1.84
CA PHE A 95 7.57 3.46 2.20
C PHE A 95 6.28 3.36 1.37
N GLY A 96 6.07 4.27 0.40
CA GLY A 96 4.91 4.23 -0.50
C GLY A 96 4.79 2.92 -1.30
N PHE A 97 5.91 2.22 -1.52
CA PHE A 97 5.91 0.91 -2.18
C PHE A 97 5.17 -0.17 -1.40
N LEU A 98 5.13 -0.10 -0.06
CA LEU A 98 4.44 -1.10 0.76
C LEU A 98 2.94 -1.11 0.49
N PHE A 99 2.38 0.05 0.15
CA PHE A 99 0.95 0.20 -0.10
C PHE A 99 0.63 0.16 -1.59
N ASN A 100 1.56 -0.28 -2.45
CA ASN A 100 1.42 -0.15 -3.91
C ASN A 100 1.08 1.28 -4.36
N VAL A 101 1.48 2.27 -3.56
CA VAL A 101 1.38 3.71 -3.85
C VAL A 101 2.76 4.17 -4.31
N THR A 102 3.18 3.64 -5.46
CA THR A 102 4.52 3.91 -6.02
C THR A 102 4.51 4.98 -7.10
N GLY A 103 5.66 5.66 -7.23
CA GLY A 103 6.01 6.43 -8.42
C GLY A 103 5.09 7.62 -8.68
N ASN A 104 4.72 7.82 -9.94
CA ASN A 104 4.02 9.01 -10.42
C ASN A 104 2.69 9.30 -9.69
N VAL A 105 2.01 8.28 -9.15
CA VAL A 105 0.75 8.50 -8.43
C VAL A 105 0.99 9.19 -7.10
N LEU A 106 2.02 8.75 -6.35
CA LEU A 106 2.40 9.38 -5.09
C LEU A 106 2.86 10.82 -5.32
N TYR A 107 3.76 11.03 -6.30
CA TYR A 107 4.23 12.37 -6.67
C TYR A 107 3.09 13.28 -7.10
N ARG A 108 2.16 12.80 -7.93
CA ARG A 108 1.01 13.60 -8.35
C ARG A 108 0.12 14.01 -7.19
N ILE A 109 -0.15 13.11 -6.25
CA ILE A 109 -1.00 13.44 -5.08
C ILE A 109 -0.29 14.45 -4.19
N ILE A 110 1.02 14.29 -3.97
CA ILE A 110 1.83 15.23 -3.20
C ILE A 110 1.79 16.63 -3.84
N ASP A 111 1.96 16.71 -5.16
CA ASP A 111 2.03 17.97 -5.90
C ASP A 111 0.64 18.63 -6.06
N GLU A 112 -0.40 17.85 -6.43
CA GLU A 112 -1.77 18.34 -6.65
C GLU A 112 -2.43 18.84 -5.36
N LEU A 113 -2.09 18.27 -4.20
CA LEU A 113 -2.66 18.65 -2.91
C LEU A 113 -1.79 19.61 -2.10
N ASP A 114 -0.65 20.06 -2.64
CA ASP A 114 0.32 20.89 -1.95
C ASP A 114 0.68 20.33 -0.56
N ILE A 115 0.93 19.01 -0.49
CA ILE A 115 1.20 18.32 0.77
C ILE A 115 2.50 18.86 1.35
N PRO A 116 2.54 19.30 2.63
CA PRO A 116 3.75 19.87 3.22
C PRO A 116 4.88 18.84 3.32
N GLU A 117 6.12 19.34 3.50
CA GLU A 117 7.29 18.47 3.69
C GLU A 117 7.21 17.63 4.98
N ILE A 118 6.50 18.14 5.98
CA ILE A 118 6.22 17.48 7.26
C ILE A 118 4.70 17.34 7.37
N LEU A 119 4.23 16.10 7.47
CA LEU A 119 2.82 15.76 7.63
C LEU A 119 2.56 15.42 9.10
N TYR A 120 1.73 16.19 9.79
CA TYR A 120 1.13 15.70 11.02
C TYR A 120 -0.05 14.80 10.68
N TYR A 121 -0.64 14.15 11.70
CA TYR A 121 -1.70 13.19 11.49
C TYR A 121 -2.90 13.74 10.70
N LYS A 122 -3.20 15.04 10.84
CA LYS A 122 -4.30 15.69 10.11
C LYS A 122 -4.01 15.78 8.61
N GLU A 123 -2.82 16.21 8.24
CA GLU A 123 -2.38 16.33 6.84
C GLU A 123 -2.24 14.94 6.21
N TYR A 124 -1.68 13.98 6.95
CA TYR A 124 -1.63 12.59 6.52
C TYR A 124 -3.04 12.01 6.26
N LYS A 125 -4.01 12.29 7.13
CA LYS A 125 -5.38 11.82 6.95
C LYS A 125 -6.02 12.40 5.68
N ILE A 126 -5.77 13.67 5.37
CA ILE A 126 -6.22 14.30 4.12
C ILE A 126 -5.58 13.60 2.90
N PHE A 127 -4.27 13.37 2.95
CA PHE A 127 -3.55 12.63 1.91
C PHE A 127 -4.16 11.26 1.63
N VAL A 128 -4.46 10.49 2.68
CA VAL A 128 -5.06 9.15 2.56
C VAL A 128 -6.49 9.21 2.01
N MET A 129 -7.31 10.18 2.45
CA MET A 129 -8.66 10.38 1.92
C MET A 129 -8.62 10.67 0.42
N ALA A 130 -7.73 11.56 -0.02
CA ALA A 130 -7.56 11.88 -1.42
C ALA A 130 -7.09 10.67 -2.25
N CYS A 131 -6.21 9.84 -1.70
CA CYS A 131 -5.82 8.58 -2.34
C CYS A 131 -7.04 7.68 -2.61
N ALA A 132 -7.96 7.54 -1.65
CA ALA A 132 -9.16 6.73 -1.79
C ALA A 132 -10.16 7.33 -2.80
N GLU A 133 -10.34 8.66 -2.80
CA GLU A 133 -11.28 9.36 -3.69
C GLU A 133 -10.87 9.29 -5.16
N MET A 134 -9.56 9.40 -5.47
CA MET A 134 -9.07 9.24 -6.85
C MET A 134 -9.44 7.87 -7.45
N LYS A 135 -9.45 6.81 -6.64
CA LYS A 135 -9.85 5.46 -7.06
C LYS A 135 -11.35 5.37 -7.31
N ALA A 136 -12.17 6.02 -6.46
CA ALA A 136 -13.61 6.08 -6.66
C ALA A 136 -13.95 6.76 -8.00
N GLU A 137 -13.26 7.85 -8.35
CA GLU A 137 -13.49 8.54 -9.62
C GLU A 137 -13.00 7.74 -10.83
N ALA A 138 -11.82 7.11 -10.74
CA ALA A 138 -11.33 6.21 -11.79
C ALA A 138 -12.28 5.03 -12.05
N ASN A 139 -12.86 4.45 -11.00
CA ASN A 139 -13.85 3.37 -11.11
C ASN A 139 -15.15 3.84 -11.78
N LYS A 140 -15.66 5.03 -11.43
CA LYS A 140 -16.85 5.62 -12.09
C LYS A 140 -16.60 5.84 -13.59
N MET A 141 -15.45 6.38 -13.96
CA MET A 141 -15.09 6.59 -15.37
C MET A 141 -14.99 5.27 -16.14
N ARG A 142 -14.39 4.23 -15.54
CA ARG A 142 -14.31 2.90 -16.15
C ARG A 142 -15.67 2.27 -16.36
N ASN A 143 -16.56 2.34 -15.37
CA ASN A 143 -17.91 1.78 -15.46
C ASN A 143 -18.73 2.45 -16.57
N LYS A 144 -18.67 3.80 -16.68
CA LYS A 144 -19.32 4.55 -17.77
C LYS A 144 -18.82 4.12 -19.15
N LYS A 145 -17.51 3.84 -19.29
CA LYS A 145 -16.92 3.39 -20.57
C LYS A 145 -17.39 1.98 -20.94
N THR A 146 -17.41 1.05 -19.98
CA THR A 146 -17.90 -0.33 -20.19
C THR A 146 -19.40 -0.36 -20.53
N GLU A 147 -20.21 0.49 -19.92
CA GLU A 147 -21.63 0.65 -20.26
C GLU A 147 -21.81 1.19 -21.68
N HIS A 148 -21.03 2.21 -22.07
CA HIS A 148 -21.06 2.75 -23.44
C HIS A 148 -20.65 1.71 -24.50
N GLU A 149 -19.65 0.89 -24.21
CA GLU A 149 -19.21 -0.20 -25.09
C GLU A 149 -20.24 -1.33 -25.21
N ARG A 150 -20.92 -1.69 -24.09
CA ARG A 150 -22.03 -2.67 -24.10
C ARG A 150 -23.24 -2.18 -24.89
N SER A 151 -23.58 -0.89 -24.80
CA SER A 151 -24.68 -0.30 -25.56
C SER A 151 -24.41 -0.31 -27.06
N LYS A 152 -23.17 -0.01 -27.49
CA LYS A 152 -22.77 -0.08 -28.91
C LYS A 152 -22.78 -1.50 -29.48
N GLN A 153 -22.44 -2.51 -28.68
CA GLN A 153 -22.50 -3.92 -29.11
C GLN A 153 -23.94 -4.43 -29.28
N HIS A 154 -24.89 -3.90 -28.52
CA HIS A 154 -26.33 -4.20 -28.71
C HIS A 154 -26.90 -3.54 -29.98
N GLU A 155 -26.44 -2.33 -30.34
CA GLU A 155 -26.88 -1.64 -31.56
C GLU A 155 -26.29 -2.26 -32.86
N CYS A 156 -25.14 -2.94 -32.79
CA CYS A 156 -24.52 -3.59 -33.95
C CYS A 156 -25.03 -5.02 -34.26
N GLN A 157 -25.99 -5.57 -33.51
CA GLN A 157 -26.57 -6.89 -33.85
C GLN A 157 -27.61 -6.75 -34.98
N PRO A 158 -27.42 -7.44 -36.13
CA PRO A 158 -28.38 -7.33 -37.23
C PRO A 158 -29.74 -7.93 -36.83
N PRO A 159 -30.86 -7.41 -37.38
CA PRO A 159 -32.19 -7.90 -37.05
C PRO A 159 -32.27 -9.40 -37.30
N ARG A 160 -32.72 -10.17 -36.30
CA ARG A 160 -33.00 -11.58 -36.50
C ARG A 160 -34.10 -11.69 -37.56
N HIS A 161 -33.76 -12.24 -38.72
CA HIS A 161 -34.74 -12.56 -39.74
C HIS A 161 -35.74 -13.57 -39.14
N LEU A 162 -37.00 -13.14 -39.00
CA LEU A 162 -38.11 -14.05 -38.72
C LEU A 162 -38.35 -14.89 -39.98
N THR A 163 -38.03 -16.17 -39.90
CA THR A 163 -38.58 -17.23 -40.77
C THR A 163 -39.90 -17.72 -40.21
#